data_AF-A0A972CND3-F1
#
_entry.id   AF-A0A972CND3-F1
#
_cell.length_a   1.000
_cell.length_b   1.000
_cell.length_c   1.000
_cell.angle_alpha   90.00
_cell.angle_beta   90.00
_cell.angle_gamma   90.00
#
_symmetry.space_group_name_H-M   'P 1'
#
loop_
_entity.id
_entity.type
_entity.pdbx_description
1 polymer ?
#
loop_
_entity_poly.entity_id
_entity_poly.type
_entity_poly.pdbx_seq_one_letter_code
_entity_poly.pdbx_strand_id
1 'polypeptide(L)'
;MKDLRDFLERIAQHPGELLTTETPVSTKFEIPRIVYKLEKQGKSPAVLFKKVQGSEYHLVTNLFGNRKRLALALDTNEKDLNRVYREREKRLLPPKLVASGPIQEVVLTGDQVDLTKFPIVHHNGGDVGPYITSGVTTVKDPETGIRNAGMYRFQLKGKNKMGVHLAEASHVFYIYQKYCAKKQNMPIAVTIGAHPAFYIGSLSFCGIDTDEYEVMGGLMGEPLEIVKCKTVDLEVPAYGEICLEGYIGWEERDREGPFGEWHTLYGEPMNYPVVTITTITMRKNPIYYDLCSGHNEHQLLGGLPRLGQIYNQVKTACPGVRDVYMPPSGFCRAACYV
;
A
#
# COMPACT_ATOMS: atom_id res chain seq x y z
N MET A 1 -12.90 -8.98 -11.25
CA MET A 1 -11.89 -9.06 -10.17
C MET A 1 -12.15 -7.87 -9.25
N LYS A 2 -12.70 -8.13 -8.07
CA LYS A 2 -13.17 -7.11 -7.13
C LYS A 2 -12.19 -6.89 -5.98
N ASP A 3 -11.40 -7.89 -5.63
CA ASP A 3 -10.57 -7.86 -4.41
C ASP A 3 -9.23 -8.60 -4.52
N LEU A 4 -8.51 -8.69 -3.40
CA LEU A 4 -7.24 -9.41 -3.30
C LEU A 4 -7.41 -10.91 -3.59
N ARG A 5 -8.49 -11.53 -3.12
CA ARG A 5 -8.70 -12.98 -3.22
C ARG A 5 -8.92 -13.38 -4.68
N ASP A 6 -9.76 -12.64 -5.40
CA ASP A 6 -9.94 -12.81 -6.85
C ASP A 6 -8.60 -12.69 -7.60
N PHE A 7 -7.74 -11.75 -7.17
CA PHE A 7 -6.42 -11.60 -7.79
C PHE A 7 -5.51 -12.78 -7.51
N LEU A 8 -5.49 -13.30 -6.27
CA LEU A 8 -4.73 -14.49 -5.91
C LEU A 8 -5.17 -15.71 -6.73
N GLU A 9 -6.48 -15.90 -6.89
CA GLU A 9 -7.04 -16.95 -7.76
C GLU A 9 -6.60 -16.76 -9.22
N ARG A 10 -6.65 -15.53 -9.73
CA ARG A 10 -6.21 -15.20 -11.10
C ARG A 10 -4.73 -15.53 -11.30
N ILE A 11 -3.83 -15.10 -10.41
CA ILE A 11 -2.41 -15.37 -10.57
C ILE A 11 -2.07 -16.85 -10.34
N ALA A 12 -2.85 -17.59 -9.54
CA ALA A 12 -2.67 -19.03 -9.36
C ALA A 12 -2.85 -19.83 -10.66
N GLN A 13 -3.63 -19.31 -11.61
CA GLN A 13 -3.82 -19.92 -12.94
C GLN A 13 -2.59 -19.77 -13.85
N HIS A 14 -1.61 -18.95 -13.46
CA HIS A 14 -0.37 -18.74 -14.20
C HIS A 14 0.80 -19.46 -13.51
N PRO A 15 1.40 -20.48 -14.14
CA PRO A 15 2.50 -21.25 -13.54
C PRO A 15 3.64 -20.35 -13.06
N GLY A 16 4.01 -20.51 -11.79
CA GLY A 16 5.11 -19.77 -11.17
C GLY A 16 4.79 -18.34 -10.72
N GLU A 17 3.54 -17.87 -10.82
CA GLU A 17 3.17 -16.53 -10.33
C GLU A 17 2.73 -16.50 -8.87
N LEU A 18 2.21 -17.61 -8.33
CA LEU A 18 1.85 -17.76 -6.92
C LEU A 18 2.43 -19.05 -6.36
N LEU A 19 3.17 -18.93 -5.26
CA LEU A 19 3.56 -20.05 -4.41
C LEU A 19 2.73 -20.02 -3.14
N THR A 20 2.28 -21.18 -2.69
CA THR A 20 1.61 -21.33 -1.39
C THR A 20 2.41 -22.30 -0.53
N THR A 21 2.59 -21.99 0.74
CA THR A 21 3.28 -22.87 1.69
C THR A 21 2.52 -22.96 3.01
N GLU A 22 2.52 -24.16 3.58
CA GLU A 22 2.02 -24.44 4.93
C GLU A 22 3.14 -24.63 5.95
N THR A 23 4.41 -24.57 5.52
CA THR A 23 5.55 -24.60 6.42
C THR A 23 5.49 -23.33 7.30
N PRO A 24 5.51 -23.46 8.64
CA PRO A 24 5.51 -22.31 9.53
C PRO A 24 6.68 -21.36 9.22
N VAL A 25 6.38 -20.07 9.11
CA VAL A 25 7.38 -19.02 8.85
C VAL A 25 7.39 -17.97 9.95
N SER A 26 8.56 -17.44 10.28
CA SER A 26 8.72 -16.30 11.19
C SER A 26 8.51 -14.96 10.47
N THR A 27 7.82 -14.02 11.14
CA THR A 27 7.75 -12.62 10.69
C THR A 27 9.08 -11.89 10.87
N LYS A 28 10.00 -12.44 11.66
CA LYS A 28 11.31 -11.86 11.91
C LYS A 28 12.31 -12.36 10.87
N PHE A 29 12.58 -11.52 9.87
CA PHE A 29 13.59 -11.70 8.80
C PHE A 29 13.36 -12.87 7.83
N GLU A 30 12.55 -13.88 8.17
CA GLU A 30 12.44 -15.09 7.35
C GLU A 30 11.67 -14.86 6.05
N ILE A 31 10.50 -14.20 6.11
CA ILE A 31 9.71 -13.80 4.94
C ILE A 31 10.54 -12.98 3.92
N PRO A 32 11.17 -11.85 4.29
CA PRO A 32 11.99 -11.07 3.35
C PRO A 32 13.20 -11.87 2.86
N ARG A 33 13.78 -12.76 3.67
CA ARG A 33 14.87 -13.65 3.25
C ARG A 33 14.42 -14.65 2.18
N ILE A 34 13.20 -15.17 2.26
CA ILE A 34 12.61 -16.04 1.23
C ILE A 34 12.45 -15.27 -0.08
N VAL A 35 11.89 -14.06 -0.03
CA VAL A 35 11.75 -13.17 -1.21
C VAL A 35 13.12 -12.90 -1.84
N TYR A 36 14.10 -12.48 -1.04
CA TYR A 36 15.47 -12.26 -1.49
C TYR A 36 16.09 -13.49 -2.18
N LYS A 37 15.90 -14.68 -1.61
CA LYS A 37 16.45 -15.92 -2.18
C LYS A 37 15.80 -16.27 -3.52
N LEU A 38 14.48 -16.07 -3.64
CA LEU A 38 13.76 -16.26 -4.90
C LEU A 38 14.26 -15.30 -5.97
N GLU A 39 14.43 -14.01 -5.63
CA GLU A 39 14.96 -13.01 -6.56
C GLU A 39 16.37 -13.37 -7.05
N LYS A 40 17.25 -13.85 -6.17
CA LYS A 40 18.59 -14.36 -6.55
C LYS A 40 18.55 -15.57 -7.47
N GLN A 41 17.45 -16.32 -7.49
CA GLN A 41 17.22 -17.42 -8.44
C GLN A 41 16.55 -16.96 -9.73
N GLY A 42 16.36 -15.65 -9.94
CA GLY A 42 15.64 -15.09 -11.08
C GLY A 42 14.13 -15.36 -11.02
N LYS A 43 13.60 -15.68 -9.84
CA LYS A 43 12.17 -15.94 -9.62
C LYS A 43 11.57 -14.81 -8.79
N SER A 44 10.36 -14.41 -9.12
CA SER A 44 9.63 -13.42 -8.32
C SER A 44 8.15 -13.79 -8.26
N PRO A 45 7.75 -14.91 -7.66
CA PRO A 45 6.35 -15.25 -7.44
C PRO A 45 5.79 -14.41 -6.28
N ALA A 46 4.49 -14.16 -6.26
CA ALA A 46 3.80 -13.88 -5.01
C ALA A 46 3.90 -15.12 -4.10
N VAL A 47 3.99 -14.92 -2.79
CA VAL A 47 4.09 -16.03 -1.83
C VAL A 47 3.02 -15.89 -0.77
N LEU A 48 2.14 -16.88 -0.67
CA LEU A 48 1.10 -17.00 0.33
C LEU A 48 1.52 -17.99 1.41
N PHE A 49 1.75 -17.48 2.62
CA PHE A 49 2.07 -18.22 3.82
C PHE A 49 0.79 -18.51 4.59
N LYS A 50 0.43 -19.79 4.68
CA LYS A 50 -0.76 -20.24 5.43
C LYS A 50 -0.53 -20.32 6.93
N LYS A 51 0.72 -20.49 7.37
CA LYS A 51 1.11 -20.57 8.79
C LYS A 51 2.21 -19.57 9.10
N VAL A 52 1.88 -18.54 9.87
CA VAL A 52 2.83 -17.53 10.35
C VAL A 52 2.94 -17.65 11.86
N GLN A 53 4.16 -17.74 12.38
CA GLN A 53 4.39 -17.90 13.82
C GLN A 53 3.82 -16.70 14.59
N GLY A 54 3.05 -16.97 15.65
CA GLY A 54 2.47 -15.94 16.51
C GLY A 54 1.23 -15.22 15.94
N SER A 55 0.71 -15.64 14.78
CA SER A 55 -0.49 -15.06 14.15
C SER A 55 -1.43 -16.17 13.67
N GLU A 56 -2.73 -15.95 13.82
CA GLU A 56 -3.77 -16.83 13.27
C GLU A 56 -4.05 -16.52 11.79
N TYR A 57 -3.59 -15.37 11.31
CA TYR A 57 -3.85 -14.89 9.96
C TYR A 57 -2.79 -15.33 8.95
N HIS A 58 -3.25 -15.55 7.72
CA HIS A 58 -2.37 -15.80 6.57
C HIS A 58 -1.68 -14.52 6.15
N LEU A 59 -0.50 -14.66 5.53
CA LEU A 59 0.26 -13.54 4.98
C LEU A 59 0.57 -13.78 3.52
N VAL A 60 0.35 -12.77 2.68
CA VAL A 60 0.85 -12.75 1.30
C VAL A 60 1.87 -11.63 1.11
N THR A 61 2.88 -11.87 0.28
CA THR A 61 3.87 -10.86 -0.10
C THR A 61 4.25 -11.01 -1.57
N ASN A 62 4.99 -10.03 -2.10
CA ASN A 62 5.53 -10.01 -3.45
C ASN A 62 4.46 -10.01 -4.56
N LEU A 63 3.30 -9.40 -4.31
CA LEU A 63 2.20 -9.24 -5.28
C LEU A 63 2.64 -8.48 -6.54
N PHE A 64 3.50 -7.47 -6.42
CA PHE A 64 3.97 -6.67 -7.57
C PHE A 64 5.41 -6.99 -8.00
N GLY A 65 5.94 -8.14 -7.60
CA GLY A 65 7.33 -8.54 -7.86
C GLY A 65 7.73 -8.71 -9.33
N ASN A 66 6.80 -8.65 -10.29
CA ASN A 66 7.09 -8.61 -11.73
C ASN A 66 6.05 -7.80 -12.52
N ARG A 67 6.41 -7.41 -13.75
CA ARG A 67 5.54 -6.62 -14.64
C ARG A 67 4.29 -7.38 -15.11
N LYS A 68 4.37 -8.71 -15.24
CA LYS A 68 3.23 -9.55 -15.59
C LYS A 68 2.09 -9.43 -14.58
N ARG A 69 2.39 -9.45 -13.28
CA ARG A 69 1.37 -9.27 -12.23
C ARG A 69 0.81 -7.84 -12.20
N LEU A 70 1.63 -6.82 -12.46
CA LEU A 70 1.12 -5.45 -12.66
C LEU A 70 0.17 -5.36 -13.86
N ALA A 71 0.44 -6.07 -14.95
CA ALA A 71 -0.44 -6.13 -16.10
C ALA A 71 -1.75 -6.88 -15.79
N LEU A 72 -1.67 -8.04 -15.11
CA LEU A 72 -2.85 -8.78 -14.67
C LEU A 72 -3.73 -7.96 -13.71
N ALA A 73 -3.11 -7.16 -12.83
CA ALA A 73 -3.80 -6.25 -11.92
C ALA A 73 -4.67 -5.19 -12.63
N LEU A 74 -4.29 -4.78 -13.83
CA LEU A 74 -5.02 -3.81 -14.67
C LEU A 74 -5.77 -4.48 -15.83
N ASP A 75 -5.91 -5.80 -15.80
CA ASP A 75 -6.55 -6.59 -16.85
C ASP A 75 -5.97 -6.32 -18.25
N THR A 76 -4.64 -6.35 -18.34
CA THR A 76 -3.89 -6.11 -19.57
C THR A 76 -2.69 -7.06 -19.70
N ASN A 77 -1.85 -6.84 -20.70
CA ASN A 77 -0.60 -7.56 -20.93
C ASN A 77 0.62 -6.64 -20.69
N GLU A 78 1.81 -7.24 -20.53
CA GLU A 78 3.02 -6.50 -20.18
C GLU A 78 3.43 -5.42 -21.19
N LYS A 79 3.14 -5.64 -22.48
CA LYS A 79 3.47 -4.70 -23.56
C LYS A 79 2.59 -3.45 -23.48
N ASP A 80 1.33 -3.64 -23.10
CA ASP A 80 0.34 -2.56 -23.01
C ASP A 80 0.29 -1.89 -21.63
N LEU A 81 0.91 -2.47 -20.61
CA LEU A 81 0.85 -2.01 -19.21
C LEU A 81 1.03 -0.50 -19.05
N ASN A 82 2.12 0.07 -19.58
CA ASN A 82 2.41 1.50 -19.41
C ASN A 82 1.35 2.37 -20.10
N ARG A 83 0.89 1.97 -21.29
CA ARG A 83 -0.13 2.70 -22.06
C ARG A 83 -1.48 2.63 -21.36
N VAL A 84 -1.92 1.44 -20.96
CA VAL A 84 -3.20 1.22 -20.26
C VAL A 84 -3.23 1.96 -18.94
N TYR A 85 -2.16 1.93 -18.16
CA TYR A 85 -2.05 2.73 -16.93
C TYR A 85 -2.28 4.23 -17.21
N ARG A 86 -1.56 4.82 -18.18
CA ARG A 86 -1.69 6.25 -18.54
C ARG A 86 -3.07 6.64 -19.08
N GLU A 87 -3.71 5.73 -19.82
CA GLU A 87 -5.05 5.96 -20.35
C GLU A 87 -6.11 5.91 -19.25
N ARG A 88 -5.94 5.01 -18.27
CA ARG A 88 -6.92 4.79 -17.20
C ARG A 88 -6.75 5.74 -16.02
N GLU A 89 -5.53 6.16 -15.68
CA GLU A 89 -5.30 7.13 -14.59
C GLU A 89 -6.01 8.47 -14.83
N LYS A 90 -6.26 8.82 -16.10
CA LYS A 90 -6.96 10.06 -16.51
C LYS A 90 -8.48 9.93 -16.49
N ARG A 91 -9.01 8.71 -16.34
CA ARG A 91 -10.46 8.44 -16.33
C ARG A 91 -10.94 8.44 -14.88
N LEU A 92 -11.10 9.62 -14.31
CA LEU A 92 -11.60 9.77 -12.94
C LEU A 92 -13.02 9.21 -12.84
N LEU A 93 -13.22 8.18 -12.03
CA LEU A 93 -14.51 7.55 -11.79
C LEU A 93 -14.90 7.71 -10.32
N PRO A 94 -15.87 8.58 -9.99
CA PRO A 94 -16.31 8.79 -8.60
C PRO A 94 -16.61 7.47 -7.89
N PRO A 95 -16.10 7.26 -6.67
CA PRO A 95 -16.34 6.01 -5.96
C PRO A 95 -17.81 5.89 -5.57
N LYS A 96 -18.26 4.64 -5.43
CA LYS A 96 -19.65 4.31 -5.11
C LYS A 96 -19.76 3.94 -3.64
N LEU A 97 -20.47 4.74 -2.87
CA LEU A 97 -20.79 4.40 -1.49
C LEU A 97 -21.77 3.23 -1.45
N VAL A 98 -21.43 2.18 -0.70
CA VAL A 98 -22.27 1.01 -0.44
C VAL A 98 -22.57 0.88 1.06
N ALA A 99 -23.65 0.18 1.39
CA ALA A 99 -24.14 0.09 2.78
C ALA A 99 -23.22 -0.75 3.69
N SER A 100 -22.56 -1.76 3.12
CA SER A 100 -21.69 -2.69 3.84
C SER A 100 -20.68 -3.32 2.89
N GLY A 101 -19.59 -3.85 3.43
CA GLY A 101 -18.55 -4.53 2.67
C GLY A 101 -17.84 -5.58 3.51
N PRO A 102 -17.24 -6.61 2.88
CA PRO A 102 -16.51 -7.66 3.58
C PRO A 102 -15.45 -7.16 4.57
N ILE A 103 -14.84 -6.00 4.32
CA ILE A 103 -13.83 -5.39 5.22
C ILE A 103 -14.37 -5.08 6.63
N GLN A 104 -15.67 -5.21 6.87
CA GLN A 104 -16.33 -4.93 8.16
C GLN A 104 -17.08 -6.14 8.75
N GLU A 105 -16.78 -7.37 8.31
CA GLU A 105 -17.39 -8.58 8.87
C GLU A 105 -17.06 -8.81 10.35
N VAL A 106 -15.87 -8.37 10.78
CA VAL A 106 -15.42 -8.35 12.17
C VAL A 106 -15.09 -6.91 12.52
N VAL A 107 -15.55 -6.44 13.69
CA VAL A 107 -15.28 -5.11 14.23
C VAL A 107 -14.75 -5.26 15.65
N LEU A 108 -13.53 -4.81 15.89
CA LEU A 108 -12.85 -4.83 17.18
C LEU A 108 -12.66 -3.39 17.65
N THR A 109 -13.12 -3.07 18.86
CA THR A 109 -13.05 -1.71 19.44
C THR A 109 -12.54 -1.77 20.88
N GLY A 110 -12.08 -0.63 21.41
CA GLY A 110 -11.62 -0.53 22.80
C GLY A 110 -10.50 -1.53 23.11
N ASP A 111 -10.64 -2.29 24.19
CA ASP A 111 -9.63 -3.26 24.63
C ASP A 111 -9.42 -4.45 23.67
N GLN A 112 -10.30 -4.64 22.68
CA GLN A 112 -10.15 -5.69 21.67
C GLN A 112 -9.13 -5.31 20.59
N VAL A 113 -8.79 -4.02 20.46
CA VAL A 113 -7.81 -3.54 19.48
C VAL A 113 -6.42 -4.03 19.86
N ASP A 114 -5.86 -4.92 19.05
CA ASP A 114 -4.54 -5.51 19.26
C ASP A 114 -3.81 -5.77 17.94
N LEU A 115 -2.92 -4.85 17.58
CA LEU A 115 -2.09 -4.91 16.39
C LEU A 115 -1.06 -6.05 16.45
N THR A 116 -0.71 -6.52 17.65
CA THR A 116 0.31 -7.57 17.83
C THR A 116 -0.18 -8.95 17.37
N LYS A 117 -1.49 -9.10 17.13
CA LYS A 117 -2.10 -10.31 16.58
C LYS A 117 -1.89 -10.46 15.07
N PHE A 118 -1.55 -9.38 14.37
CA PHE A 118 -1.26 -9.42 12.94
C PHE A 118 0.18 -9.84 12.69
N PRO A 119 0.46 -10.52 11.55
CA PRO A 119 1.80 -10.97 11.19
C PRO A 119 2.66 -9.80 10.63
N ILE A 120 2.82 -8.72 11.41
CA ILE A 120 3.60 -7.55 11.02
C ILE A 120 5.08 -7.95 10.92
N VAL A 121 5.70 -7.68 9.77
CA VAL A 121 7.01 -8.21 9.40
C VAL A 121 8.14 -7.31 9.90
N HIS A 122 9.23 -7.93 10.37
CA HIS A 122 10.51 -7.26 10.64
C HIS A 122 11.44 -7.55 9.46
N HIS A 123 11.62 -6.56 8.59
CA HIS A 123 12.19 -6.76 7.26
C HIS A 123 13.70 -6.97 7.25
N ASN A 124 14.45 -6.11 7.94
CA ASN A 124 15.91 -6.07 7.90
C ASN A 124 16.53 -6.12 9.30
N GLY A 125 17.76 -6.65 9.38
CA GLY A 125 18.47 -6.79 10.65
C GLY A 125 18.77 -5.47 11.38
N GLY A 126 18.83 -4.35 10.67
CA GLY A 126 19.02 -3.01 11.23
C GLY A 126 17.72 -2.25 11.49
N ASP A 127 16.57 -2.78 11.11
CA ASP A 127 15.29 -2.15 11.44
C ASP A 127 15.06 -2.26 12.96
N VAL A 128 14.53 -1.20 13.57
CA VAL A 128 14.30 -1.15 15.03
C VAL A 128 13.10 -1.96 15.50
N GLY A 129 12.26 -2.47 14.59
CA GLY A 129 11.09 -3.27 14.91
C GLY A 129 10.32 -3.73 13.68
N PRO A 130 9.13 -4.30 13.86
CA PRO A 130 8.27 -4.71 12.75
C PRO A 130 7.47 -3.52 12.19
N TYR A 131 7.21 -3.57 10.88
CA TYR A 131 6.58 -2.49 10.12
C TYR A 131 5.39 -2.98 9.28
N ILE A 132 4.32 -2.18 9.26
CA ILE A 132 3.32 -2.26 8.20
C ILE A 132 3.85 -1.46 7.02
N THR A 133 4.11 -2.11 5.89
CA THR A 133 4.70 -1.50 4.68
C THR A 133 3.73 -1.39 3.51
N SER A 134 2.57 -2.04 3.63
CA SER A 134 1.51 -2.13 2.63
C SER A 134 0.27 -1.31 3.00
N GLY A 135 0.36 -0.43 4.01
CA GLY A 135 -0.80 0.32 4.49
C GLY A 135 -1.15 1.48 3.57
N VAL A 136 -2.26 1.36 2.82
CA VAL A 136 -2.82 2.53 2.11
C VAL A 136 -3.60 3.36 3.12
N THR A 137 -3.11 4.55 3.37
CA THR A 137 -3.59 5.51 4.35
C THR A 137 -4.55 6.48 3.71
N THR A 138 -5.79 6.45 4.14
CA THR A 138 -6.84 7.39 3.75
C THR A 138 -7.02 8.45 4.83
N VAL A 139 -7.04 9.72 4.40
CA VAL A 139 -7.32 10.91 5.22
C VAL A 139 -8.20 11.87 4.43
N LYS A 140 -8.77 12.89 5.07
CA LYS A 140 -9.48 14.00 4.40
C LYS A 140 -8.85 15.32 4.78
N ASP A 141 -8.72 16.21 3.79
CA ASP A 141 -8.38 17.60 4.02
C ASP A 141 -9.46 18.26 4.90
N PRO A 142 -9.11 18.88 6.04
CA PRO A 142 -10.09 19.43 6.99
C PRO A 142 -10.74 20.74 6.52
N GLU A 143 -10.38 21.24 5.34
CA GLU A 143 -10.92 22.46 4.75
C GLU A 143 -11.76 22.15 3.51
N THR A 144 -11.28 21.27 2.63
CA THR A 144 -11.97 20.94 1.36
C THR A 144 -12.82 19.68 1.46
N GLY A 145 -12.56 18.79 2.43
CA GLY A 145 -13.20 17.48 2.53
C GLY A 145 -12.72 16.46 1.49
N ILE A 146 -11.80 16.85 0.61
CA ILE A 146 -11.23 15.97 -0.42
C ILE A 146 -10.38 14.89 0.27
N ARG A 147 -10.57 13.64 -0.16
CA ARG A 147 -9.79 12.51 0.33
C ARG A 147 -8.40 12.51 -0.26
N ASN A 148 -7.45 12.07 0.55
CA ASN A 148 -6.15 11.62 0.07
C ASN A 148 -5.93 10.14 0.40
N ALA A 149 -5.38 9.36 -0.52
CA ALA A 149 -4.96 7.98 -0.26
C ALA A 149 -3.55 7.67 -0.76
N GLY A 150 -2.62 7.35 0.16
CA GLY A 150 -1.23 7.03 -0.17
C GLY A 150 -0.63 5.91 0.70
N MET A 151 0.47 5.32 0.27
CA MET A 151 1.16 4.26 1.04
C MET A 151 2.22 4.83 1.97
N TYR A 152 2.16 4.43 3.24
CA TYR A 152 3.13 4.85 4.27
C TYR A 152 3.57 3.65 5.11
N ARG A 153 4.76 3.76 5.70
CA ARG A 153 5.25 2.76 6.66
C ARG A 153 4.80 3.10 8.08
N PHE A 154 4.44 2.08 8.84
CA PHE A 154 4.07 2.22 10.25
C PHE A 154 4.92 1.29 11.12
N GLN A 155 5.73 1.85 12.01
CA GLN A 155 6.46 1.08 13.01
C GLN A 155 5.49 0.66 14.12
N LEU A 156 5.43 -0.62 14.45
CA LEU A 156 4.66 -1.08 15.61
C LEU A 156 5.33 -0.59 16.91
N LYS A 157 4.56 0.12 17.75
CA LYS A 157 5.03 0.66 19.04
C LYS A 157 4.35 0.01 20.24
N GLY A 158 3.23 -0.65 20.03
CA GLY A 158 2.50 -1.35 21.07
C GLY A 158 1.19 -1.91 20.53
N LYS A 159 0.32 -2.32 21.45
CA LYS A 159 -0.97 -2.97 21.15
C LYS A 159 -1.84 -2.16 20.18
N ASN A 160 -1.84 -0.84 20.28
CA ASN A 160 -2.66 0.05 19.45
C ASN A 160 -1.93 1.31 19.00
N LYS A 161 -0.59 1.36 19.12
CA LYS A 161 0.22 2.52 18.76
C LYS A 161 1.21 2.20 17.66
N MET A 162 1.40 3.15 16.75
CA MET A 162 2.38 3.08 15.67
C MET A 162 3.09 4.41 15.47
N GLY A 163 4.35 4.39 15.02
CA GLY A 163 5.02 5.57 14.47
C GLY A 163 4.84 5.61 12.96
N VAL A 164 4.56 6.78 12.37
CA VAL A 164 4.37 6.91 10.91
C VAL A 164 5.30 7.95 10.29
N HIS A 165 6.08 7.54 9.30
CA HIS A 165 6.87 8.49 8.51
C HIS A 165 5.98 9.12 7.42
N LEU A 166 5.66 10.40 7.60
CA LEU A 166 4.98 11.24 6.59
C LEU A 166 6.03 12.03 5.82
N ALA A 167 6.35 11.59 4.61
CA ALA A 167 7.32 12.31 3.75
C ALA A 167 6.84 13.74 3.48
N GLU A 168 7.74 14.72 3.59
CA GLU A 168 7.40 16.15 3.61
C GLU A 168 6.78 16.64 2.29
N ALA A 169 7.08 15.97 1.18
CA ALA A 169 6.52 16.27 -0.12
C ALA A 169 5.16 15.57 -0.40
N SER A 170 4.64 14.77 0.54
CA SER A 170 3.38 14.04 0.37
C SER A 170 2.16 14.90 0.70
N HIS A 171 1.03 14.66 0.01
CA HIS A 171 -0.24 15.32 0.31
C HIS A 171 -0.69 15.08 1.75
N VAL A 172 -0.51 13.87 2.31
CA VAL A 172 -0.85 13.58 3.71
C VAL A 172 -0.05 14.46 4.67
N PHE A 173 1.22 14.74 4.40
CA PHE A 173 2.00 15.66 5.25
C PHE A 173 1.42 17.09 5.22
N TYR A 174 1.08 17.61 4.03
CA TYR A 174 0.42 18.93 3.92
C TYR A 174 -0.92 18.97 4.64
N ILE A 175 -1.75 17.93 4.48
CA ILE A 175 -3.04 17.80 5.17
C ILE A 175 -2.83 17.74 6.69
N TYR A 176 -1.86 16.96 7.15
CA TYR A 176 -1.51 16.83 8.56
C TYR A 176 -1.08 18.16 9.20
N GLN A 177 -0.33 18.99 8.46
CA GLN A 177 0.03 20.33 8.92
C GLN A 177 -1.21 21.22 9.17
N LYS A 178 -2.26 21.10 8.36
CA LYS A 178 -3.54 21.82 8.59
C LYS A 178 -4.22 21.39 9.89
N TYR A 179 -4.25 20.09 10.18
CA TYR A 179 -4.75 19.58 11.47
C TYR A 179 -3.89 20.07 12.65
N CYS A 180 -2.56 20.08 12.50
CA CYS A 180 -1.65 20.63 13.51
C CYS A 180 -1.89 22.12 13.77
N ALA A 181 -2.10 22.93 12.73
CA ALA A 181 -2.44 24.35 12.87
C ALA A 181 -3.75 24.56 13.64
N LYS A 182 -4.71 23.63 13.51
CA LYS A 182 -5.96 23.58 14.26
C LYS A 182 -5.83 22.93 15.65
N LYS A 183 -4.65 22.40 16.02
CA LYS A 183 -4.41 21.60 17.24
C LYS A 183 -5.40 20.43 17.38
N GLN A 184 -5.69 19.76 16.27
CA GLN A 184 -6.63 18.66 16.20
C GLN A 184 -5.92 17.40 15.73
N ASN A 185 -6.23 16.26 16.35
CA ASN A 185 -5.73 14.99 15.85
C ASN A 185 -6.36 14.70 14.48
N MET A 186 -5.56 14.20 13.54
CA MET A 186 -6.03 13.91 12.19
C MET A 186 -6.65 12.51 12.13
N PRO A 187 -7.92 12.36 11.72
CA PRO A 187 -8.51 11.05 11.48
C PRO A 187 -7.75 10.31 10.37
N ILE A 188 -7.54 9.02 10.56
CA ILE A 188 -6.82 8.14 9.63
C ILE A 188 -7.52 6.78 9.54
N ALA A 189 -7.55 6.22 8.33
CA ALA A 189 -7.90 4.83 8.09
C ALA A 189 -6.83 4.16 7.23
N VAL A 190 -6.27 3.03 7.68
CA VAL A 190 -5.22 2.28 6.96
C VAL A 190 -5.80 0.98 6.43
N THR A 191 -5.83 0.82 5.10
CA THR A 191 -6.31 -0.40 4.43
C THR A 191 -5.14 -1.32 4.10
N ILE A 192 -5.23 -2.58 4.52
CA ILE A 192 -4.25 -3.65 4.25
C ILE A 192 -4.97 -4.81 3.59
N GLY A 193 -4.39 -5.33 2.51
CA GLY A 193 -4.96 -6.36 1.66
C GLY A 193 -6.17 -5.83 0.88
N ALA A 194 -5.95 -5.40 -0.36
CA ALA A 194 -7.01 -4.94 -1.24
C ALA A 194 -6.69 -5.35 -2.68
N HIS A 195 -7.59 -5.03 -3.60
CA HIS A 195 -7.35 -5.25 -5.02
C HIS A 195 -6.03 -4.56 -5.48
N PRO A 196 -5.17 -5.21 -6.28
CA PRO A 196 -3.89 -4.64 -6.70
C PRO A 196 -3.94 -3.25 -7.33
N ALA A 197 -4.97 -2.95 -8.13
CA ALA A 197 -5.17 -1.62 -8.73
C ALA A 197 -5.37 -0.50 -7.68
N PHE A 198 -5.87 -0.83 -6.48
CA PHE A 198 -5.97 0.10 -5.35
C PHE A 198 -4.58 0.58 -4.92
N TYR A 199 -3.63 -0.34 -4.78
CA TYR A 199 -2.23 -0.02 -4.47
C TYR A 199 -1.57 0.79 -5.58
N ILE A 200 -1.77 0.40 -6.84
CA ILE A 200 -1.22 1.14 -7.99
C ILE A 200 -1.74 2.59 -7.99
N GLY A 201 -3.04 2.78 -7.78
CA GLY A 201 -3.67 4.11 -7.75
C GLY A 201 -3.23 4.98 -6.57
N SER A 202 -2.94 4.37 -5.41
CA SER A 202 -2.43 5.12 -4.23
C SER A 202 -1.04 5.74 -4.42
N LEU A 203 -0.37 5.41 -5.52
CA LEU A 203 0.94 5.94 -5.90
C LEU A 203 0.88 6.84 -7.14
N SER A 204 -0.32 7.15 -7.63
CA SER A 204 -0.52 8.07 -8.75
C SER A 204 -0.17 9.50 -8.37
N PHE A 205 0.45 10.23 -9.29
CA PHE A 205 0.78 11.65 -9.13
C PHE A 205 -0.40 12.48 -9.63
N CYS A 206 -1.42 12.59 -8.80
CA CYS A 206 -2.56 13.47 -9.05
C CYS A 206 -2.37 14.81 -8.33
N GLY A 207 -3.25 15.79 -8.61
CA GLY A 207 -3.27 17.05 -7.89
C GLY A 207 -3.80 16.86 -6.46
N ILE A 208 -3.47 17.77 -5.54
CA ILE A 208 -4.00 17.75 -4.16
C ILE A 208 -5.52 17.95 -4.09
N ASP A 209 -6.11 18.44 -5.18
CA ASP A 209 -7.54 18.63 -5.41
C ASP A 209 -8.22 17.42 -6.08
N THR A 210 -7.47 16.34 -6.31
CA THR A 210 -7.99 15.09 -6.87
C THR A 210 -8.15 14.05 -5.76
N ASP A 211 -9.29 13.37 -5.74
CA ASP A 211 -9.51 12.21 -4.87
C ASP A 211 -8.89 10.95 -5.51
N GLU A 212 -7.87 10.34 -4.88
CA GLU A 212 -7.22 9.15 -5.43
C GLU A 212 -8.18 7.97 -5.63
N TYR A 213 -9.31 7.91 -4.93
CA TYR A 213 -10.30 6.84 -5.15
C TYR A 213 -10.93 6.93 -6.54
N GLU A 214 -10.98 8.13 -7.14
CA GLU A 214 -11.44 8.30 -8.52
C GLU A 214 -10.43 7.74 -9.52
N VAL A 215 -9.14 7.94 -9.25
CA VAL A 215 -8.04 7.37 -10.04
C VAL A 215 -8.07 5.84 -9.94
N MET A 216 -8.24 5.31 -8.73
CA MET A 216 -8.36 3.87 -8.49
C MET A 216 -9.56 3.27 -9.25
N GLY A 217 -10.70 3.96 -9.27
CA GLY A 217 -11.86 3.58 -10.09
C GLY A 217 -11.51 3.55 -11.58
N GLY A 218 -10.82 4.58 -12.09
CA GLY A 218 -10.32 4.64 -13.46
C GLY A 218 -9.42 3.46 -13.83
N LEU A 219 -8.46 3.13 -12.96
CA LEU A 219 -7.56 1.99 -13.12
C LEU A 219 -8.30 0.64 -13.13
N MET A 220 -9.29 0.49 -12.25
CA MET A 220 -10.16 -0.68 -12.19
C MET A 220 -11.11 -0.77 -13.39
N GLY A 221 -11.40 0.35 -14.05
CA GLY A 221 -12.40 0.44 -15.13
C GLY A 221 -13.84 0.50 -14.63
N GLU A 222 -14.04 0.61 -13.33
CA GLU A 222 -15.34 0.72 -12.66
C GLU A 222 -15.21 1.51 -11.35
N PRO A 223 -16.27 2.18 -10.86
CA PRO A 223 -16.24 2.89 -9.59
C PRO A 223 -15.76 2.00 -8.43
N LEU A 224 -14.82 2.51 -7.63
CA LEU A 224 -14.39 1.85 -6.40
C LEU A 224 -15.55 1.84 -5.41
N GLU A 225 -16.01 0.65 -5.01
CA GLU A 225 -17.04 0.52 -3.99
C GLU A 225 -16.43 0.75 -2.60
N ILE A 226 -17.00 1.68 -1.85
CA ILE A 226 -16.47 2.15 -0.55
C ILE A 226 -17.54 2.08 0.55
N VAL A 227 -17.08 1.92 1.78
CA VAL A 227 -17.93 1.93 2.99
C VAL A 227 -17.42 2.98 3.97
N LYS A 228 -18.33 3.54 4.78
CA LYS A 228 -17.94 4.42 5.88
C LYS A 228 -17.19 3.64 6.95
N CYS A 229 -16.13 4.22 7.47
CA CYS A 229 -15.47 3.78 8.69
C CYS A 229 -16.45 3.78 9.88
N LYS A 230 -16.14 3.00 10.91
CA LYS A 230 -17.01 2.83 12.09
C LYS A 230 -16.85 3.96 13.10
N THR A 231 -15.66 4.53 13.22
CA THR A 231 -15.28 5.45 14.32
C THR A 231 -14.63 6.74 13.87
N VAL A 232 -14.32 6.88 12.58
CA VAL A 232 -13.77 8.10 11.98
C VAL A 232 -14.59 8.50 10.76
N ASP A 233 -14.66 9.79 10.44
CA ASP A 233 -15.41 10.31 9.27
C ASP A 233 -14.63 10.13 7.95
N LEU A 234 -14.29 8.88 7.65
CA LEU A 234 -13.59 8.46 6.46
C LEU A 234 -14.33 7.32 5.78
N GLU A 235 -13.94 7.02 4.55
CA GLU A 235 -14.39 5.86 3.81
C GLU A 235 -13.20 5.01 3.38
N VAL A 236 -13.41 3.71 3.26
CA VAL A 236 -12.41 2.73 2.84
C VAL A 236 -13.00 1.77 1.81
N PRO A 237 -12.18 1.05 1.01
CA PRO A 237 -12.68 0.10 0.04
C PRO A 237 -13.54 -0.98 0.72
N ALA A 238 -14.76 -1.18 0.22
CA ALA A 238 -15.68 -2.18 0.76
C ALA A 238 -15.06 -3.59 0.77
N TYR A 239 -14.19 -3.86 -0.21
CA TYR A 239 -13.59 -5.15 -0.49
C TYR A 239 -12.12 -5.30 -0.03
N GLY A 240 -11.65 -4.53 0.96
CA GLY A 240 -10.36 -4.82 1.61
C GLY A 240 -10.41 -6.01 2.59
N GLU A 241 -9.25 -6.42 3.10
CA GLU A 241 -9.08 -7.50 4.09
C GLU A 241 -9.08 -6.93 5.50
N ILE A 242 -8.33 -5.86 5.77
CA ILE A 242 -8.17 -5.24 7.10
C ILE A 242 -8.20 -3.71 6.95
N CYS A 243 -8.90 -3.04 7.87
CA CYS A 243 -8.88 -1.59 8.07
C CYS A 243 -8.50 -1.27 9.52
N LEU A 244 -7.52 -0.38 9.70
CA LEU A 244 -7.13 0.18 10.99
C LEU A 244 -7.61 1.63 11.05
N GLU A 245 -8.57 1.93 11.91
CA GLU A 245 -9.10 3.28 12.10
C GLU A 245 -8.51 3.92 13.35
N GLY A 246 -8.20 5.20 13.29
CA GLY A 246 -7.64 5.91 14.43
C GLY A 246 -7.29 7.35 14.13
N TYR A 247 -6.29 7.84 14.85
CA TYR A 247 -5.90 9.24 14.81
C TYR A 247 -4.38 9.41 14.81
N ILE A 248 -3.88 10.31 13.96
CA ILE A 248 -2.51 10.82 14.05
C ILE A 248 -2.47 11.96 15.06
N GLY A 249 -1.65 11.83 16.09
CA GLY A 249 -1.51 12.81 17.16
C GLY A 249 -0.87 14.11 16.67
N TRP A 250 -1.53 15.26 16.86
CA TRP A 250 -0.98 16.55 16.40
C TRP A 250 0.29 16.96 17.17
N GLU A 251 0.39 16.58 18.45
CA GLU A 251 1.52 16.89 19.33
C GLU A 251 2.43 15.69 19.60
N GLU A 252 1.85 14.50 19.79
CA GLU A 252 2.60 13.30 20.18
C GLU A 252 3.63 12.91 19.11
N ARG A 253 4.89 12.77 19.53
CA ARG A 253 6.01 12.32 18.68
C ARG A 253 6.76 11.19 19.38
N ASP A 254 7.25 10.24 18.60
CA ASP A 254 8.13 9.18 19.08
C ASP A 254 9.22 8.89 18.04
N ARG A 255 10.37 8.38 18.52
CA ARG A 255 11.53 8.08 17.69
C ARG A 255 11.25 6.85 16.83
N GLU A 256 11.23 7.00 15.52
CA GLU A 256 10.99 5.95 14.53
C GLU A 256 12.23 5.74 13.66
N GLY A 257 12.48 4.50 13.27
CA GLY A 257 13.65 4.11 12.50
C GLY A 257 14.89 3.85 13.37
N PRO A 258 16.05 3.50 12.78
CA PRO A 258 16.27 3.36 11.34
C PRO A 258 15.42 2.26 10.67
N PHE A 259 15.19 2.41 9.37
CA PHE A 259 14.43 1.46 8.54
C PHE A 259 15.07 1.30 7.16
N GLY A 260 15.09 0.08 6.61
CA GLY A 260 15.58 -0.23 5.27
C GLY A 260 14.67 0.31 4.17
N GLU A 261 15.14 1.33 3.46
CA GLU A 261 14.37 2.08 2.46
C GLU A 261 14.42 1.47 1.05
N TRP A 262 13.62 2.04 0.15
CA TRP A 262 13.57 1.68 -1.26
C TRP A 262 14.94 1.70 -1.96
N HIS A 263 15.87 2.58 -1.59
CA HIS A 263 17.21 2.64 -2.18
C HIS A 263 18.18 1.64 -1.53
N THR A 264 17.69 0.69 -0.73
CA THR A 264 18.48 -0.38 -0.07
C THR A 264 19.50 0.14 0.95
N LEU A 265 19.32 1.37 1.44
CA LEU A 265 20.08 1.94 2.57
C LEU A 265 19.12 2.21 3.72
N TYR A 266 19.65 2.39 4.92
CA TYR A 266 18.85 2.75 6.08
C TYR A 266 18.53 4.25 6.06
N GLY A 267 17.27 4.59 6.29
CA GLY A 267 16.85 5.93 6.65
C GLY A 267 17.23 6.24 8.09
N GLU A 268 17.59 7.51 8.35
CA GLU A 268 17.94 7.96 9.70
C GLU A 268 16.73 7.97 10.63
N PRO A 269 16.91 7.64 11.91
CA PRO A 269 15.85 7.73 12.90
C PRO A 269 15.44 9.17 13.20
N MET A 270 14.13 9.44 13.20
CA MET A 270 13.53 10.76 13.42
C MET A 270 12.36 10.69 14.40
N ASN A 271 11.98 11.82 14.99
CA ASN A 271 10.79 11.91 15.83
C ASN A 271 9.56 12.15 14.96
N TYR A 272 8.80 11.09 14.68
CA TYR A 272 7.61 11.14 13.83
C TYR A 272 6.31 11.15 14.64
N PRO A 273 5.19 11.59 14.04
CA PRO A 273 3.87 11.51 14.67
C PRO A 273 3.51 10.09 15.08
N VAL A 274 2.82 9.99 16.22
CA VAL A 274 2.25 8.74 16.72
C VAL A 274 0.83 8.58 16.23
N VAL A 275 0.50 7.40 15.75
CA VAL A 275 -0.84 6.98 15.38
C VAL A 275 -1.40 6.10 16.49
N THR A 276 -2.59 6.44 16.98
CA THR A 276 -3.36 5.61 17.92
C THR A 276 -4.55 4.99 17.20
N ILE A 277 -4.58 3.66 17.13
CA ILE A 277 -5.67 2.88 16.55
C ILE A 277 -6.77 2.69 17.59
N THR A 278 -7.99 3.01 17.22
CA THR A 278 -9.18 2.91 18.08
C THR A 278 -10.14 1.82 17.64
N THR A 279 -10.08 1.42 16.37
CA THR A 279 -10.93 0.37 15.80
C THR A 279 -10.17 -0.42 14.75
N ILE A 280 -10.39 -1.73 14.72
CA ILE A 280 -9.97 -2.59 13.63
C ILE A 280 -11.24 -3.18 13.02
N THR A 281 -11.41 -3.03 11.71
CA THR A 281 -12.41 -3.80 10.98
C THR A 281 -11.71 -4.75 10.00
N MET A 282 -12.24 -5.94 9.80
CA MET A 282 -11.64 -6.90 8.86
C MET A 282 -12.66 -7.90 8.34
N ARG A 283 -12.28 -8.60 7.27
CA ARG A 283 -12.93 -9.85 6.85
C ARG A 283 -12.78 -10.93 7.92
N LYS A 284 -13.66 -11.94 7.90
CA LYS A 284 -13.39 -13.21 8.56
C LYS A 284 -12.21 -13.90 7.87
N ASN A 285 -11.24 -14.35 8.66
CA ASN A 285 -9.99 -14.96 8.19
C ASN A 285 -9.28 -14.05 7.17
N PRO A 286 -8.83 -12.85 7.58
CA PRO A 286 -8.21 -11.91 6.68
C PRO A 286 -6.87 -12.44 6.15
N ILE A 287 -6.52 -12.02 4.95
CA ILE A 287 -5.17 -12.18 4.38
C ILE A 287 -4.40 -10.88 4.63
N TYR A 288 -3.38 -10.94 5.47
CA TYR A 288 -2.47 -9.82 5.67
C TYR A 288 -1.56 -9.71 4.44
N TYR A 289 -1.48 -8.53 3.84
CA TYR A 289 -0.53 -8.27 2.77
C TYR A 289 0.69 -7.55 3.33
N ASP A 290 1.89 -8.08 3.09
CA ASP A 290 3.16 -7.42 3.39
C ASP A 290 3.87 -7.05 2.08
N LEU A 291 4.36 -5.81 1.99
CA LEU A 291 5.19 -5.36 0.88
C LEU A 291 6.66 -5.38 1.31
N CYS A 292 7.48 -6.16 0.63
CA CYS A 292 8.88 -6.30 1.01
C CYS A 292 9.69 -5.05 0.57
N SER A 293 10.07 -4.20 1.53
CA SER A 293 10.78 -2.94 1.23
C SER A 293 12.14 -3.18 0.55
N GLY A 294 12.49 -2.36 -0.45
CA GLY A 294 13.75 -2.45 -1.18
C GLY A 294 13.80 -3.53 -2.27
N HIS A 295 12.85 -4.45 -2.29
CA HIS A 295 12.75 -5.54 -3.27
C HIS A 295 12.02 -5.14 -4.55
N ASN A 296 11.98 -6.03 -5.55
CA ASN A 296 11.40 -5.75 -6.86
C ASN A 296 9.95 -5.26 -6.79
N GLU A 297 9.14 -5.81 -5.88
CA GLU A 297 7.76 -5.38 -5.66
C GLU A 297 7.68 -3.88 -5.33
N HIS A 298 8.50 -3.39 -4.41
CA HIS A 298 8.54 -1.99 -4.04
C HIS A 298 8.93 -1.12 -5.25
N GLN A 299 9.98 -1.52 -5.98
CA GLN A 299 10.47 -0.72 -7.12
C GLN A 299 9.46 -0.66 -8.25
N LEU A 300 8.90 -1.80 -8.65
CA LEU A 300 7.99 -1.90 -9.78
C LEU A 300 6.65 -1.21 -9.49
N LEU A 301 6.11 -1.38 -8.29
CA LEU A 301 4.87 -0.73 -7.87
C LEU A 301 5.00 0.80 -7.90
N GLY A 302 6.08 1.35 -7.33
CA GLY A 302 6.33 2.80 -7.35
C GLY A 302 6.82 3.35 -8.69
N GLY A 303 7.38 2.49 -9.55
CA GLY A 303 7.93 2.86 -10.84
C GLY A 303 6.85 3.06 -11.93
N LEU A 304 5.78 2.25 -11.90
CA LEU A 304 4.73 2.31 -12.93
C LEU A 304 4.06 3.71 -13.02
N PRO A 305 3.59 4.33 -11.91
CA PRO A 305 3.03 5.68 -11.96
C PRO A 305 4.01 6.75 -12.45
N ARG A 306 5.27 6.68 -11.99
CA ARG A 306 6.33 7.63 -12.38
C ARG A 306 6.63 7.54 -13.89
N LEU A 307 6.69 6.33 -14.45
CA LEU A 307 6.86 6.12 -15.89
C LEU A 307 5.74 6.80 -16.67
N GLY A 308 4.49 6.69 -16.20
CA GLY A 308 3.33 7.33 -16.81
C GLY A 308 3.50 8.85 -16.90
N GLN A 309 3.88 9.48 -15.78
CA GLN A 309 4.08 10.91 -15.67
C GLN A 309 5.25 11.41 -16.52
N ILE A 310 6.42 10.77 -16.41
CA ILE A 310 7.61 11.14 -17.19
C ILE A 310 7.28 11.05 -18.69
N TYR A 311 6.64 9.96 -19.12
CA TYR A 311 6.23 9.81 -20.53
C TYR A 311 5.32 10.95 -20.98
N ASN A 312 4.28 11.28 -20.21
CA ASN A 312 3.33 12.34 -20.58
C ASN A 312 4.05 13.69 -20.75
N GLN A 313 4.95 14.05 -19.82
CA GLN A 313 5.67 15.32 -19.89
C GLN A 313 6.66 15.36 -21.06
N VAL A 314 7.42 14.28 -21.26
CA VAL A 314 8.36 14.18 -22.39
C VAL A 314 7.63 14.17 -23.72
N LYS A 315 6.49 13.49 -23.84
CA LYS A 315 5.69 13.43 -25.07
C LYS A 315 5.13 14.80 -25.46
N THR A 316 4.74 15.62 -24.49
CA THR A 316 4.33 17.01 -24.73
C THR A 316 5.47 17.85 -25.27
N ALA A 317 6.68 17.72 -24.71
CA ALA A 317 7.85 18.48 -25.16
C ALA A 317 8.46 17.95 -26.48
N CYS A 318 8.43 16.62 -26.67
CA CYS A 318 9.02 15.92 -27.82
C CYS A 318 8.02 14.87 -28.36
N PRO A 319 7.15 15.25 -29.31
CA PRO A 319 6.12 14.35 -29.86
C PRO A 319 6.68 13.07 -30.51
N GLY A 320 7.97 13.06 -30.87
CA GLY A 320 8.65 11.91 -31.47
C GLY A 320 9.05 10.80 -30.49
N VAL A 321 9.00 11.03 -29.17
CA VAL A 321 9.40 10.01 -28.18
C VAL A 321 8.54 8.75 -28.32
N ARG A 322 9.19 7.58 -28.26
CA ARG A 322 8.54 6.28 -28.40
C ARG A 322 8.07 5.72 -27.06
N ASP A 323 8.95 5.66 -26.07
CA ASP A 323 8.65 5.20 -24.71
C ASP A 323 9.67 5.76 -23.72
N VAL A 324 9.46 5.52 -22.43
CA VAL A 324 10.46 5.78 -21.38
C VAL A 324 10.62 4.54 -20.51
N TYR A 325 11.80 4.34 -19.94
CA TYR A 325 12.10 3.16 -19.13
C TYR A 325 12.96 3.49 -17.92
N MET A 326 12.52 3.06 -16.74
CA MET A 326 13.24 3.20 -15.49
C MET A 326 13.71 1.81 -15.05
N PRO A 327 15.03 1.50 -15.16
CA PRO A 327 15.53 0.17 -14.91
C PRO A 327 15.45 -0.19 -13.41
N PRO A 328 15.23 -1.46 -13.06
CA PRO A 328 15.35 -1.94 -11.68
C PRO A 328 16.74 -1.67 -11.06
N SER A 329 17.81 -1.62 -11.85
CA SER A 329 19.15 -1.25 -11.38
C SER A 329 19.26 0.19 -10.88
N GLY A 330 18.34 1.06 -11.30
CA GLY A 330 18.16 2.42 -10.78
C GLY A 330 16.97 2.52 -9.83
N PHE A 331 16.58 1.43 -9.18
CA PHE A 331 15.46 1.36 -8.23
C PHE A 331 14.12 1.83 -8.84
N CYS A 332 13.97 1.72 -10.16
CA CYS A 332 12.84 2.28 -10.91
C CYS A 332 12.53 3.76 -10.53
N ARG A 333 13.57 4.54 -10.17
CA ARG A 333 13.44 5.93 -9.69
C ARG A 333 14.63 6.81 -10.07
N ALA A 334 15.85 6.34 -9.88
CA ALA A 334 17.07 7.15 -9.98
C ALA A 334 17.60 7.35 -11.42
N ALA A 335 17.19 6.49 -12.36
CA ALA A 335 17.57 6.57 -13.76
C ALA A 335 16.35 6.40 -14.65
N CYS A 336 16.30 7.13 -15.76
CA CYS A 336 15.28 7.00 -16.79
C CYS A 336 15.93 7.10 -18.18
N TYR A 337 15.62 6.15 -19.05
CA TYR A 337 15.91 6.19 -20.48
C TYR A 337 14.70 6.76 -21.21
N VAL A 338 14.96 7.57 -22.24
CA VAL A 338 13.97 8.27 -23.07
C VAL A 338 14.26 7.96 -24.54
#